data_AF-A0A1A8IBX9-F1
#
_entry.id   AF-A0A1A8IBX9-F1
#
_cell.length_a   1.000
_cell.length_b   1.000
_cell.length_c   1.000
_cell.angle_alpha   90.00
_cell.angle_beta   90.00
_cell.angle_gamma   90.00
#
_symmetry.space_group_name_H-M   'P 1'
#
loop_
_entity.id
_entity.type
_entity.pdbx_description
1 polymer ?
#
loop_
_entity_poly.entity_id
_entity_poly.type
_entity_poly.pdbx_seq_one_letter_code
_entity_poly.pdbx_strand_id
1 'polypeptide(L)'
;PVQRQCCTSCDGCMFHGKEYPDGTEFSDDTDSCSVCYCYGGDVVCTKLPCHSDCNHPYHPPGQCCGECKRCSYNGVVLVSGQSIPDP
;
A
#
# COMPACT_ATOMS: atom_id res chain seq x y z
N PRO A 1 23.02 -7.72 -30.24
CA PRO A 1 21.73 -7.00 -30.05
C PRO A 1 21.01 -7.53 -28.81
N VAL A 2 20.82 -6.68 -27.80
CA VAL A 2 20.03 -7.04 -26.61
C VAL A 2 18.66 -7.45 -27.11
N GLN A 3 18.35 -8.75 -26.98
CA GLN A 3 17.08 -9.33 -27.39
C GLN A 3 16.03 -8.82 -26.41
N ARG A 4 15.56 -7.59 -26.64
CA ARG A 4 14.30 -7.11 -26.06
C ARG A 4 13.24 -7.97 -26.72
N GLN A 5 12.83 -9.03 -26.03
CA GLN A 5 11.56 -9.69 -26.32
C GLN A 5 10.49 -8.62 -26.13
N CYS A 6 10.14 -7.91 -27.21
CA CYS A 6 8.86 -7.23 -27.27
C CYS A 6 7.81 -8.35 -27.22
N CYS A 7 7.07 -8.41 -26.11
CA CYS A 7 6.15 -9.49 -25.82
C CYS A 7 5.12 -9.61 -26.95
N THR A 8 4.89 -10.83 -27.44
CA THR A 8 4.03 -11.09 -28.61
C THR A 8 2.54 -10.80 -28.33
N SER A 9 2.16 -10.67 -27.05
CA SER A 9 0.86 -10.19 -26.56
C SER A 9 1.08 -9.44 -25.24
N CYS A 10 1.13 -8.10 -25.29
CA CYS A 10 1.15 -7.23 -24.11
C CYS A 10 -0.28 -6.97 -23.59
N ASP A 11 -1.14 -7.98 -23.56
CA ASP A 11 -2.53 -7.82 -23.09
C ASP A 11 -2.64 -7.76 -21.55
N GLY A 12 -1.53 -8.00 -20.83
CA GLY A 12 -1.46 -7.92 -19.37
C GLY A 12 -0.06 -8.10 -18.79
N CYS A 13 0.02 -7.98 -17.47
CA CYS A 13 1.24 -8.07 -16.66
C CYS A 13 1.11 -9.17 -15.61
N MET A 14 2.22 -9.81 -15.26
CA MET A 14 2.29 -10.77 -14.16
C MET A 14 2.95 -10.12 -12.94
N PHE A 15 2.23 -10.03 -11.83
CA PHE A 15 2.70 -9.43 -10.58
C PHE A 15 2.39 -10.34 -9.40
N HIS A 16 3.41 -10.74 -8.62
CA HIS A 16 3.31 -11.72 -7.52
C HIS A 16 2.52 -13.00 -7.87
N GLY A 17 2.62 -13.47 -9.11
CA GLY A 17 1.91 -14.67 -9.58
C GLY A 17 0.43 -14.46 -9.90
N LYS A 18 -0.04 -13.20 -9.93
CA LYS A 18 -1.36 -12.80 -10.42
C LYS A 18 -1.23 -12.08 -11.76
N GLU A 19 -2.17 -12.35 -12.66
CA GLU A 19 -2.25 -11.67 -13.95
C GLU A 19 -3.18 -10.46 -13.85
N TYR A 20 -2.71 -9.33 -14.38
CA TYR A 20 -3.43 -8.06 -14.43
C TYR A 20 -3.54 -7.61 -15.88
N PRO A 21 -4.74 -7.28 -16.38
CA PRO A 21 -4.90 -6.74 -17.73
C PRO A 21 -4.14 -5.43 -17.93
N ASP A 22 -3.73 -5.14 -19.16
CA ASP A 22 -3.17 -3.84 -19.52
C ASP A 22 -4.13 -2.70 -19.14
N GLY A 23 -3.58 -1.64 -18.57
CA GLY A 23 -4.33 -0.50 -18.08
C GLY A 23 -4.94 -0.67 -16.69
N THR A 24 -4.71 -1.81 -16.02
CA THR A 24 -5.22 -2.05 -14.67
C THR A 24 -4.38 -1.35 -13.62
N GLU A 25 -5.05 -0.58 -12.76
CA GLU A 25 -4.51 -0.09 -11.49
C GLU A 25 -4.91 -1.04 -10.35
N PHE A 26 -3.98 -1.41 -9.48
CA PHE A 26 -4.22 -2.32 -8.38
C PHE A 26 -3.29 -2.04 -7.20
N SER A 27 -3.73 -2.38 -5.99
CA SER A 27 -2.92 -2.30 -4.77
C SER A 27 -2.07 -3.56 -4.61
N ASP A 28 -0.89 -3.42 -3.99
CA ASP A 28 -0.05 -4.56 -3.61
C ASP A 28 -0.59 -5.20 -2.30
N ASP A 29 -0.78 -6.52 -2.32
CA ASP A 29 -1.22 -7.28 -1.12
C ASP A 29 -0.14 -7.32 -0.02
N THR A 30 1.13 -7.17 -0.40
CA THR A 30 2.27 -7.17 0.53
C THR A 30 2.56 -5.78 1.09
N ASP A 31 2.07 -4.74 0.43
CA ASP A 31 2.22 -3.36 0.85
C ASP A 31 0.97 -2.53 0.50
N SER A 32 0.17 -2.26 1.53
CA SER A 32 -1.03 -1.42 1.43
C SER A 32 -0.76 -0.01 0.90
N CYS A 33 0.49 0.46 0.96
CA CYS A 33 0.90 1.76 0.43
C CYS A 33 1.34 1.77 -1.03
N SER A 34 1.45 0.62 -1.69
CA SER A 34 1.84 0.58 -3.10
C SER A 34 0.61 0.50 -3.99
N VAL A 35 0.56 1.42 -4.95
CA VAL A 35 -0.38 1.39 -6.08
C VAL A 35 0.42 1.10 -7.33
N CYS A 36 0.07 0.02 -8.00
CA CYS A 36 0.73 -0.49 -9.18
C CYS A 36 -0.16 -0.34 -10.39
N TYR A 37 0.46 -0.10 -11.53
CA TYR A 37 -0.20 0.04 -12.82
C TYR A 37 0.44 -0.91 -13.82
N CYS A 38 -0.39 -1.71 -14.50
CA CYS A 38 0.05 -2.54 -15.60
C CYS A 38 0.00 -1.75 -16.92
N TYR A 39 1.16 -1.63 -17.58
CA TYR A 39 1.26 -0.95 -18.87
C TYR A 39 2.28 -1.62 -19.78
N GLY A 40 1.85 -2.07 -20.95
CA GLY A 40 2.73 -2.63 -21.98
C GLY A 40 3.41 -3.94 -21.58
N GLY A 41 2.85 -4.67 -20.62
CA GLY A 41 3.45 -5.87 -20.03
C GLY A 41 4.40 -5.61 -18.86
N ASP A 42 4.62 -4.34 -18.50
CA ASP A 42 5.41 -3.92 -17.35
C ASP A 42 4.51 -3.43 -16.21
N VAL A 43 4.94 -3.68 -14.96
CA VAL A 43 4.25 -3.18 -13.76
C VAL A 43 5.06 -2.02 -13.18
N VAL A 44 4.39 -0.87 -13.05
CA VAL A 44 4.98 0.33 -12.43
C VAL A 44 4.26 0.60 -11.12
N CYS A 45 4.98 0.51 -10.00
CA CYS A 45 4.43 0.77 -8.67
C CYS A 45 4.90 2.11 -8.13
N THR A 46 4.00 2.82 -7.47
CA THR A 46 4.26 4.06 -6.76
C THR A 46 3.78 3.96 -5.32
N LYS A 47 4.49 4.62 -4.41
CA LYS A 47 4.09 4.69 -3.00
C LYS A 47 3.11 5.84 -2.81
N LEU A 48 1.96 5.55 -2.21
CA LEU A 48 1.03 6.56 -1.74
C LEU A 48 1.72 7.43 -0.69
N PRO A 49 1.75 8.76 -0.88
CA PRO A 49 2.26 9.66 0.15
C PRO A 49 1.27 9.69 1.31
N CYS A 50 1.73 9.38 2.51
CA CYS A 50 0.97 9.61 3.74
C CYS A 50 1.30 10.99 4.29
N HIS A 51 0.27 11.76 4.61
CA HIS A 51 0.40 12.99 5.37
C HIS A 51 0.12 12.68 6.84
N SER A 52 1.08 12.93 7.73
CA SER A 52 0.86 12.85 9.17
C SER A 52 1.35 14.12 9.85
N ASP A 53 0.44 14.86 10.46
CA ASP A 53 0.75 16.03 11.30
C ASP A 53 1.05 15.66 12.77
N CYS A 54 1.03 14.37 13.11
CA CYS A 54 1.20 13.89 14.48
C CYS A 54 2.46 13.04 14.65
N ASN A 55 3.06 13.10 15.85
CA ASN A 55 4.29 12.37 16.16
C ASN A 55 4.09 10.87 16.41
N HIS A 56 2.87 10.43 16.72
CA HIS A 56 2.53 9.02 17.01
C HIS A 56 1.18 8.66 16.37
N PRO A 57 1.15 8.45 15.04
CA PRO A 57 -0.04 7.95 14.37
C PRO A 57 -0.28 6.47 14.74
N TYR A 58 -1.54 6.12 14.93
CA TYR A 58 -1.95 4.72 15.01
C TYR A 58 -2.03 4.12 13.60
N HIS A 59 -1.39 2.99 13.33
CA HIS A 59 -1.45 2.31 12.04
C HIS A 59 -2.40 1.11 12.10
N PRO A 60 -3.61 1.22 11.51
CA PRO A 60 -4.53 0.09 11.46
C PRO A 60 -3.97 -1.02 10.56
N PRO A 61 -4.18 -2.30 10.91
CA PRO A 61 -3.76 -3.42 10.07
C PRO A 61 -4.44 -3.35 8.70
N GLY A 62 -3.63 -3.50 7.64
CA GLY A 62 -4.11 -3.46 6.25
C GLY A 62 -4.33 -2.05 5.67
N GLN A 63 -4.15 -0.98 6.45
CA GLN A 63 -4.16 0.38 5.91
C GLN A 63 -2.75 0.86 5.57
N CYS A 64 -2.64 1.73 4.57
CA CYS A 64 -1.38 2.37 4.23
C CYS A 64 -0.96 3.40 5.29
N CYS A 65 -1.84 4.38 5.53
CA CYS A 65 -1.51 5.52 6.38
C CYS A 65 -2.03 5.35 7.80
N GLY A 66 -1.31 5.95 8.74
CA GLY A 66 -1.74 5.99 10.13
C GLY A 66 -2.73 7.12 10.42
N GLU A 67 -3.55 6.93 11.43
CA GLU A 67 -4.55 7.88 11.92
C GLU A 67 -4.00 8.68 13.12
N CYS A 68 -4.15 10.01 13.11
CA CYS A 68 -3.71 10.88 14.22
C CYS A 68 -4.71 11.01 15.37
N LYS A 69 -5.95 10.54 15.18
CA LYS A 69 -6.99 10.59 16.23
C LYS A 69 -6.89 9.44 17.22
N ARG A 70 -6.01 8.48 16.94
CA ARG A 70 -5.83 7.27 17.71
C ARG A 70 -4.35 7.04 17.99
N CYS A 71 -4.06 6.40 19.12
CA CYS A 71 -2.74 5.89 19.45
C CYS A 71 -2.86 4.49 20.07
N SER A 72 -1.81 3.67 19.97
CA SER A 72 -1.75 2.40 20.68
C SER A 72 -0.83 2.52 21.90
N TYR A 73 -1.31 2.08 23.05
CA TYR A 73 -0.52 2.02 24.29
C TYR A 73 -0.86 0.72 25.03
N ASN A 74 0.16 -0.08 25.36
CA ASN A 74 0.00 -1.40 26.01
C ASN A 74 -1.04 -2.31 25.34
N GLY A 75 -1.09 -2.31 23.99
CA GLY A 75 -2.04 -3.13 23.22
C GLY A 75 -3.48 -2.59 23.16
N VAL A 76 -3.76 -1.45 23.80
CA VAL A 76 -5.05 -0.77 23.75
C VAL A 76 -5.00 0.38 22.75
N VAL A 77 -6.05 0.52 21.93
CA VAL A 77 -6.23 1.67 21.02
C VAL A 77 -7.05 2.73 21.74
N LEU A 78 -6.47 3.90 21.92
CA LEU A 78 -7.07 5.05 22.58
C LEU A 78 -7.46 6.10 21.54
N VAL A 79 -8.51 6.88 21.80
CA VAL A 79 -8.79 8.09 21.02
C VAL A 79 -8.24 9.34 21.72
N SER A 80 -8.04 10.43 20.98
CA SER A 80 -7.63 11.72 21.56
C SER A 80 -8.53 12.13 22.71
N GLY A 81 -7.94 12.36 23.89
CA GLY A 81 -8.65 12.74 25.12
C GLY A 81 -9.08 11.57 26.01
N GLN A 82 -8.83 10.33 25.60
CA GLN A 82 -9.14 9.15 26.39
C GLN A 82 -7.98 8.84 27.36
N SER A 83 -8.27 8.85 28.67
CA SER A 83 -7.32 8.46 29.71
C SER A 83 -7.57 7.02 30.15
N ILE A 84 -6.51 6.22 30.20
CA ILE A 84 -6.52 4.87 30.80
C ILE A 84 -6.08 5.00 32.26
N PRO A 85 -6.78 4.36 33.22
CA PRO A 85 -6.34 4.33 34.61
C PRO A 85 -5.01 3.58 34.73
N ASP A 86 -4.17 4.02 35.67
CA ASP A 86 -2.93 3.31 36.03
C ASP A 86 -3.27 1.88 36.50
N PRO A 87 -2.53 0.84 36.08
CA PRO A 87 -2.76 -0.53 36.52
C PRO A 87 -2.58 -0.75 38.04
#